data_AF-A0A4V1ZB91-F1
#
_entry.id   AF-A0A4V1ZB91-F1
#
_cell.length_a   1.000
_cell.length_b   1.000
_cell.length_c   1.000
_cell.angle_alpha   90.00
_cell.angle_beta   90.00
_cell.angle_gamma   90.00
#
_symmetry.space_group_name_H-M   'P 1'
#
loop_
_entity.id
_entity.type
_entity.pdbx_description
1 polymer ?
#
loop_
_entity_poly.entity_id
_entity_poly.type
_entity_poly.pdbx_seq_one_letter_code
_entity_poly.pdbx_strand_id
1 'polypeptide(L)'
;MGLDSVELVVAVERRFNFDIPDREAEQLATVEAVVAYVCRRQQIPADSAPPAIFGQLLERVMGCVQQVTGAASLVASTRLDALWLPENLDAGMLQLRNCLGMPLPDLLTPRKGIGLWLYGPRQLRKSDYEAKTLADVVDWLLALHHPQLLFEAATRYEVERIVVGITSFISGVGVEEIKLTDSFTRDLGID
;
A
#
# COMPACT_ATOMS: atom_id res chain seq x y z
N MET A 1 -21.89 1.28 11.09
CA MET A 1 -20.97 1.37 9.94
C MET A 1 -21.72 1.95 8.76
N GLY A 2 -21.12 2.87 8.02
CA GLY A 2 -21.58 3.32 6.72
C GLY A 2 -21.22 2.32 5.62
N LEU A 3 -21.57 2.68 4.38
CA LEU A 3 -21.49 1.78 3.24
C LEU A 3 -20.04 1.40 2.91
N ASP A 4 -19.13 2.36 2.98
CA ASP A 4 -17.71 2.17 2.65
C ASP A 4 -17.03 1.24 3.67
N SER A 5 -17.40 1.37 4.95
CA SER A 5 -16.93 0.46 6.01
C SER A 5 -17.42 -0.98 5.79
N VAL A 6 -18.67 -1.16 5.35
CA VAL A 6 -19.22 -2.47 5.02
C VAL A 6 -18.52 -3.06 3.79
N GLU A 7 -18.26 -2.25 2.76
CA GLU A 7 -17.54 -2.69 1.58
C GLU A 7 -16.12 -3.14 1.91
N LEU A 8 -15.43 -2.43 2.82
CA LEU A 8 -14.11 -2.81 3.33
C LEU A 8 -14.12 -4.18 4.00
N VAL A 9 -15.06 -4.38 4.92
CA VAL A 9 -15.20 -5.67 5.62
C VAL A 9 -15.46 -6.79 4.61
N VAL A 10 -16.42 -6.61 3.70
CA VAL A 10 -16.77 -7.61 2.67
C VAL A 10 -15.59 -7.90 1.73
N ALA A 11 -14.80 -6.89 1.37
CA ALA A 11 -13.61 -7.08 0.54
C ALA A 11 -12.54 -7.91 1.27
N VAL A 12 -12.34 -7.67 2.56
CA VAL A 12 -11.42 -8.46 3.42
C VAL A 12 -11.93 -9.90 3.55
N GLU A 13 -13.21 -10.10 3.87
CA GLU A 13 -13.84 -11.42 3.98
C GLU A 13 -13.64 -12.25 2.72
N ARG A 14 -13.97 -11.67 1.55
CA ARG A 14 -13.79 -12.33 0.25
C ARG A 14 -12.33 -12.64 -0.03
N ARG A 15 -11.43 -11.71 0.29
CA ARG A 15 -10.01 -11.88 0.02
C ARG A 15 -9.40 -13.02 0.83
N PHE A 16 -9.80 -13.16 2.09
CA PHE A 16 -9.23 -14.15 3.00
C PHE A 16 -10.15 -15.36 3.22
N ASN A 17 -11.30 -15.42 2.54
CA ASN A 17 -12.25 -16.53 2.55
C ASN A 17 -12.74 -16.91 3.97
N PHE A 18 -13.17 -15.91 4.74
CA PHE A 18 -13.86 -16.09 6.02
C PHE A 18 -14.88 -14.98 6.26
N ASP A 19 -15.81 -15.20 7.18
CA ASP A 19 -16.77 -14.18 7.61
C ASP A 19 -16.29 -13.48 8.91
N ILE A 20 -16.53 -12.17 8.98
CA ILE A 20 -16.28 -11.31 10.15
C ILE A 20 -17.64 -11.04 10.82
N PRO A 21 -17.86 -11.49 12.06
CA PRO A 21 -19.08 -11.16 12.79
C PRO A 21 -19.25 -9.65 12.96
N ASP A 22 -20.48 -9.14 12.82
CA ASP A 22 -20.78 -7.70 12.91
C ASP A 22 -20.16 -7.02 14.14
N ARG A 23 -20.23 -7.68 15.31
CA ARG A 23 -19.67 -7.15 16.57
C ARG A 23 -18.15 -7.01 16.55
N GLU A 24 -17.47 -7.86 15.80
CA GLU A 24 -16.02 -7.80 15.64
C GLU A 24 -15.67 -6.77 14.57
N ALA A 25 -16.43 -6.71 13.47
CA ALA A 25 -16.29 -5.69 12.44
C ALA A 25 -16.33 -4.28 13.06
N GLU A 26 -17.28 -4.00 13.95
CA GLU A 26 -17.42 -2.71 14.67
C GLU A 26 -16.16 -2.26 15.42
N GLN A 27 -15.24 -3.18 15.73
CA GLN A 27 -14.00 -2.90 16.46
C GLN A 27 -12.80 -2.66 15.53
N LEU A 28 -12.92 -2.92 14.23
CA LEU A 28 -11.85 -2.80 13.24
C LEU A 28 -11.65 -1.35 12.78
N ALA A 29 -11.27 -0.47 13.71
CA ALA A 29 -11.22 0.98 13.47
C ALA A 29 -9.97 1.49 12.72
N THR A 30 -8.96 0.65 12.51
CA THR A 30 -7.66 1.01 11.91
C THR A 30 -7.19 -0.09 10.96
N VAL A 31 -6.31 0.27 10.03
CA VAL A 31 -5.66 -0.68 9.10
C VAL A 31 -4.95 -1.79 9.88
N GLU A 32 -4.21 -1.45 10.93
CA GLU A 32 -3.55 -2.39 11.83
C GLU A 32 -4.53 -3.35 12.51
N ALA A 33 -5.70 -2.87 12.95
CA ALA A 33 -6.69 -3.72 13.59
C ALA A 33 -7.20 -4.81 12.63
N VAL A 34 -7.41 -4.46 11.35
CA VAL A 34 -7.80 -5.43 10.32
C VAL A 34 -6.67 -6.44 10.07
N VAL A 35 -5.43 -5.98 9.93
CA VAL A 35 -4.27 -6.86 9.76
C VAL A 35 -4.16 -7.84 10.93
N ALA A 36 -4.21 -7.35 12.17
CA ALA A 36 -4.11 -8.16 13.38
C ALA A 36 -5.26 -9.17 13.48
N TYR A 37 -6.46 -8.78 13.05
CA TYR A 37 -7.62 -9.66 12.98
C TYR A 37 -7.39 -10.81 11.99
N VAL A 38 -7.01 -10.48 10.75
CA VAL A 38 -6.76 -11.45 9.69
C VAL A 38 -5.65 -12.42 10.11
N CYS A 39 -4.52 -11.91 10.64
CA CYS A 39 -3.42 -12.77 11.09
C CYS A 39 -3.87 -13.73 12.19
N ARG A 40 -4.66 -13.28 13.16
CA ARG A 40 -5.21 -14.15 14.21
C ARG A 40 -6.15 -15.21 13.64
N ARG A 41 -7.02 -14.82 12.71
CA ARG A 41 -8.01 -15.71 12.09
C ARG A 41 -7.35 -16.79 11.25
N GLN A 42 -6.30 -16.44 10.53
CA GLN A 42 -5.51 -17.33 9.66
C GLN A 42 -4.33 -18.00 10.37
N GLN A 43 -4.16 -17.77 11.68
CA GLN A 43 -3.04 -18.30 12.47
C GLN A 43 -1.65 -17.93 11.90
N ILE A 44 -1.56 -16.76 11.27
CA ILE A 44 -0.32 -16.21 10.72
C ILE A 44 0.52 -15.61 11.88
N PRO A 45 1.80 -15.98 12.00
CA PRO A 45 2.69 -15.45 13.05
C PRO A 45 2.82 -13.93 13.01
N ALA A 46 2.86 -13.30 14.19
CA ALA A 46 2.94 -11.85 14.33
C ALA A 46 4.26 -11.25 13.84
N ASP A 47 5.37 -11.98 13.96
CA ASP A 47 6.66 -11.59 13.37
C ASP A 47 6.97 -12.53 12.22
N SER A 48 6.99 -11.97 11.01
CA SER A 48 7.37 -12.69 9.81
C SER A 48 8.38 -11.84 9.04
N ALA A 49 9.53 -12.42 8.71
CA ALA A 49 10.47 -11.78 7.80
C ALA A 49 9.79 -11.49 6.45
N PRO A 50 10.27 -10.49 5.68
CA PRO A 50 9.77 -10.25 4.33
C PRO A 50 9.79 -11.54 3.49
N PRO A 51 8.71 -11.84 2.76
CA PRO A 51 8.60 -13.06 1.97
C PRO A 51 9.56 -13.04 0.77
N ALA A 52 9.80 -14.20 0.17
CA ALA A 52 10.66 -14.32 -1.02
C ALA A 52 10.22 -13.41 -2.18
N ILE A 53 8.92 -13.17 -2.33
CA ILE A 53 8.38 -12.28 -3.38
C ILE A 53 8.87 -10.84 -3.23
N PHE A 54 9.12 -10.38 -2.00
CA PHE A 54 9.72 -9.06 -1.76
C PHE A 54 11.11 -8.97 -2.38
N GLY A 55 11.97 -9.97 -2.11
CA GLY A 55 13.33 -10.01 -2.65
C GLY A 55 13.34 -10.07 -4.18
N GLN A 56 12.51 -10.92 -4.77
CA GLN A 56 12.38 -11.04 -6.23
C GLN A 56 11.94 -9.71 -6.88
N LEU A 57 10.96 -9.04 -6.27
CA LEU A 57 10.47 -7.78 -6.79
C LEU A 57 11.48 -6.65 -6.57
N LEU A 58 12.20 -6.65 -5.44
CA LEU A 58 13.27 -5.69 -5.17
C LEU A 58 14.40 -5.80 -6.20
N GLU A 59 14.87 -7.01 -6.50
CA GLU A 59 15.88 -7.23 -7.53
C GLU A 59 15.43 -6.70 -8.89
N ARG A 60 14.17 -6.95 -9.26
CA ARG A 60 13.58 -6.45 -10.50
C ARG A 60 13.48 -4.92 -10.51
N VAL A 61 13.04 -4.31 -9.41
CA VAL A 61 12.97 -2.85 -9.26
C VAL A 61 14.36 -2.24 -9.37
N MET A 62 15.35 -2.78 -8.66
CA MET A 62 16.74 -2.32 -8.72
C MET A 62 17.32 -2.42 -10.13
N GLY A 63 17.08 -3.53 -10.85
CA GLY A 63 17.50 -3.69 -12.24
C GLY A 63 16.91 -2.62 -13.15
N CYS A 64 15.61 -2.32 -13.01
CA CYS A 64 14.98 -1.25 -13.77
C CYS A 64 15.48 0.14 -13.37
N VAL A 65 15.67 0.43 -12.08
CA VAL A 65 16.23 1.69 -11.61
C VAL A 65 17.64 1.90 -12.19
N GLN A 66 18.48 0.88 -12.16
CA GLN A 66 19.82 0.94 -12.75
C GLN A 66 19.77 1.21 -14.26
N GLN A 67 18.83 0.59 -14.98
CA GLN A 67 18.64 0.83 -16.41
C GLN A 67 18.18 2.27 -16.71
N VAL A 68 17.31 2.83 -15.87
CA VAL A 68 16.72 4.16 -16.05
C VAL A 68 17.66 5.29 -15.63
N THR A 69 18.40 5.10 -14.52
CA THR A 69 19.20 6.15 -13.88
C THR A 69 20.70 6.00 -14.11
N GLY A 70 21.17 4.80 -14.48
CA GLY A 70 22.61 4.47 -14.51
C GLY A 70 23.25 4.30 -13.13
N ALA A 71 22.47 4.36 -12.04
CA ALA A 71 22.98 4.25 -10.67
C ALA A 71 23.60 2.87 -10.41
N ALA A 72 24.77 2.86 -9.80
CA ALA A 72 25.45 1.64 -9.34
C ALA A 72 25.23 1.43 -7.83
N SER A 73 25.38 0.18 -7.36
CA SER A 73 25.33 -0.18 -5.93
C SER A 73 24.00 0.12 -5.24
N LEU A 74 22.89 -0.15 -5.93
CA LEU A 74 21.55 -0.03 -5.35
C LEU A 74 21.33 -1.08 -4.25
N VAL A 75 20.61 -0.69 -3.21
CA VAL A 75 20.16 -1.54 -2.09
C VAL A 75 18.73 -1.14 -1.67
N ALA A 76 18.05 -1.99 -0.89
CA ALA A 76 16.69 -1.75 -0.41
C ALA A 76 16.49 -0.35 0.23
N SER A 77 17.47 0.09 1.02
CA SER A 77 17.46 1.38 1.73
C SER A 77 17.89 2.59 0.88
N THR A 78 18.12 2.40 -0.42
CA THR A 78 18.46 3.50 -1.33
C THR A 78 17.28 4.45 -1.38
N ARG A 79 17.51 5.72 -1.04
CA ARG A 79 16.48 6.75 -1.00
C ARG A 79 16.08 7.18 -2.41
N LEU A 80 14.81 7.53 -2.58
CA LEU A 80 14.30 8.00 -3.87
C LEU A 80 14.84 9.38 -4.25
N ASP A 81 15.06 10.26 -3.27
CA ASP A 81 15.66 11.59 -3.51
C ASP A 81 17.13 11.55 -3.97
N ALA A 82 17.83 10.44 -3.72
CA ALA A 82 19.16 10.21 -4.27
C ALA A 82 19.14 9.76 -5.74
N LEU A 83 17.99 9.28 -6.23
CA LEU A 83 17.80 8.76 -7.59
C LEU A 83 17.11 9.79 -8.49
N TRP A 84 16.10 10.47 -7.95
CA TRP A 84 15.28 11.43 -8.66
C TRP A 84 15.04 12.67 -7.80
N LEU A 85 15.32 13.83 -8.40
CA LEU A 85 14.96 15.13 -7.86
C LEU A 85 13.46 15.38 -8.08
N PRO A 86 12.82 16.27 -7.31
CA PRO A 86 11.39 16.54 -7.46
C PRO A 86 10.99 16.88 -8.89
N GLU A 87 11.83 17.65 -9.60
CA GLU A 87 11.59 18.10 -10.97
C GLU A 87 11.64 16.98 -12.04
N ASN A 88 12.23 15.83 -11.73
CA ASN A 88 12.36 14.70 -12.67
C ASN A 88 11.71 13.40 -12.16
N LEU A 89 11.09 13.42 -10.98
CA LEU A 89 10.47 12.25 -10.36
C LEU A 89 9.36 11.66 -11.24
N ASP A 90 8.45 12.47 -11.79
CA ASP A 90 7.37 11.96 -12.67
C ASP A 90 7.92 11.26 -13.91
N ALA A 91 8.92 11.84 -14.56
CA ALA A 91 9.57 11.25 -15.72
C ALA A 91 10.30 9.94 -15.35
N GLY A 92 11.01 9.95 -14.22
CA GLY A 92 11.69 8.77 -13.68
C GLY A 92 10.74 7.64 -13.35
N MET A 93 9.64 7.94 -12.67
CA MET A 93 8.59 6.98 -12.33
C MET A 93 7.90 6.44 -13.59
N LEU A 94 7.67 7.27 -14.61
CA LEU A 94 7.14 6.80 -15.89
C LEU A 94 8.10 5.83 -16.59
N GLN A 95 9.39 6.11 -16.60
CA GLN A 95 10.40 5.20 -17.16
C GLN A 95 10.49 3.89 -16.36
N LEU A 96 10.44 3.97 -15.02
CA LEU A 96 10.40 2.80 -14.15
C LEU A 96 9.15 1.96 -14.41
N ARG A 97 7.98 2.58 -14.52
CA ARG A 97 6.72 1.94 -14.90
C ARG A 97 6.85 1.18 -16.22
N ASN A 98 7.44 1.81 -17.23
CA ASN A 98 7.63 1.21 -18.55
C ASN A 98 8.58 0.01 -18.51
N CYS A 99 9.66 0.08 -17.72
CA CYS A 99 10.58 -1.03 -17.54
C CYS A 99 9.94 -2.20 -16.76
N LEU A 100 9.21 -1.90 -15.69
CA LEU A 100 8.52 -2.90 -14.87
C LEU A 100 7.30 -3.49 -15.58
N GLY A 101 6.70 -2.77 -16.54
CA GLY A 101 5.44 -3.18 -17.17
C GLY A 101 4.27 -3.25 -16.18
N MET A 102 4.34 -2.52 -15.07
CA MET A 102 3.33 -2.52 -14.02
C MET A 102 2.98 -1.08 -13.61
N PRO A 103 1.70 -0.75 -13.38
CA PRO A 103 1.30 0.51 -12.77
C PRO A 103 2.06 0.80 -11.47
N LEU A 104 2.51 2.05 -11.31
CA LEU A 104 3.16 2.56 -10.10
C LEU A 104 2.22 3.53 -9.37
N PRO A 105 2.42 3.73 -8.05
CA PRO A 105 1.74 4.80 -7.32
C PRO A 105 2.11 6.16 -7.90
N ASP A 106 1.20 7.12 -7.74
CA ASP A 106 1.41 8.49 -8.18
C ASP A 106 1.98 9.31 -7.01
N LEU A 107 3.30 9.51 -7.00
CA LEU A 107 4.01 10.07 -5.86
C LEU A 107 3.89 11.60 -5.75
N LEU A 108 3.49 12.28 -6.83
CA LEU A 108 3.52 13.73 -6.93
C LEU A 108 2.14 14.35 -7.09
N THR A 109 1.11 13.62 -7.55
CA THR A 109 -0.22 14.20 -7.61
C THR A 109 -0.96 14.04 -6.28
N PRO A 110 -1.32 15.16 -5.60
CA PRO A 110 -2.26 15.08 -4.50
C PRO A 110 -3.62 14.61 -5.04
N ARG A 111 -4.05 13.40 -4.66
CA ARG A 111 -5.35 12.87 -5.09
C ARG A 111 -6.49 13.64 -4.41
N LYS A 112 -7.37 14.22 -5.23
CA LYS A 112 -8.67 14.71 -4.78
C LYS A 112 -9.56 13.51 -4.54
N GLY A 113 -9.81 13.17 -3.27
CA GLY A 113 -10.72 12.07 -2.91
C GLY A 113 -12.09 12.23 -3.57
N ILE A 114 -12.64 11.14 -4.11
CA ILE A 114 -13.99 11.05 -4.68
C ILE A 114 -15.00 10.85 -3.53
N GLY A 115 -15.00 11.78 -2.57
CA GLY A 115 -15.91 11.76 -1.41
C GLY A 115 -16.80 13.00 -1.40
N LEU A 116 -18.11 12.81 -1.30
CA LEU A 116 -19.10 13.88 -1.23
C LEU A 116 -18.80 14.81 -0.03
N TRP A 117 -18.42 16.05 -0.33
CA TRP A 117 -17.80 17.02 0.57
C TRP A 117 -18.81 17.72 1.49
N LEU A 118 -19.33 17.03 2.52
CA LEU A 118 -20.20 17.69 3.54
C LEU A 118 -19.42 18.26 4.74
N TYR A 119 -18.16 17.86 4.99
CA TYR A 119 -17.47 18.17 6.26
C TYR A 119 -16.06 18.79 6.15
N GLY A 120 -15.78 19.57 5.09
CA GLY A 120 -14.61 20.45 5.04
C GLY A 120 -13.38 19.88 4.31
N PRO A 121 -12.31 20.68 4.12
CA PRO A 121 -11.20 20.33 3.27
C PRO A 121 -10.35 19.19 3.88
N ARG A 122 -10.14 18.11 3.12
CA ARG A 122 -9.11 17.11 3.42
C ARG A 122 -7.75 17.79 3.41
N GLN A 123 -7.01 17.66 4.51
CA GLN A 123 -5.63 18.12 4.58
C GLN A 123 -4.79 17.15 3.74
N LEU A 124 -4.46 17.57 2.51
CA LEU A 124 -3.57 16.81 1.64
C LEU A 124 -2.26 16.56 2.39
N ARG A 125 -1.94 15.29 2.69
CA ARG A 125 -0.61 14.96 3.20
C ARG A 125 0.37 15.26 2.07
N LYS A 126 1.35 16.13 2.32
CA LYS A 126 2.47 16.33 1.40
C LYS A 126 3.19 14.97 1.32
N SER A 127 3.46 14.45 0.11
CA SER A 127 4.13 13.17 0.02
C SER A 127 5.53 13.31 0.62
N ASP A 128 5.83 12.51 1.64
CA ASP A 128 7.15 12.47 2.30
C ASP A 128 8.15 11.68 1.42
N TYR A 129 8.10 11.86 0.09
CA TYR A 129 8.80 11.02 -0.89
C TYR A 129 10.32 11.02 -0.64
N GLU A 130 10.87 12.12 -0.14
CA GLU A 130 12.29 12.26 0.19
C GLU A 130 12.74 11.19 1.19
N ALA A 131 11.89 10.84 2.16
CA ALA A 131 12.18 9.82 3.16
C ALA A 131 11.97 8.39 2.65
N LYS A 132 11.44 8.21 1.43
CA LYS A 132 11.11 6.90 0.86
C LYS A 132 12.29 6.26 0.17
N THR A 133 12.25 4.93 0.09
CA THR A 133 13.32 4.08 -0.39
C THR A 133 12.84 3.11 -1.47
N LEU A 134 13.76 2.37 -2.09
CA LEU A 134 13.39 1.29 -3.01
C LEU A 134 12.56 0.19 -2.34
N ALA A 135 12.77 -0.06 -1.04
CA ALA A 135 11.91 -0.97 -0.27
C ALA A 135 10.46 -0.47 -0.23
N ASP A 136 10.24 0.84 -0.03
CA ASP A 136 8.89 1.42 -0.06
C ASP A 136 8.23 1.25 -1.45
N VAL A 137 9.00 1.37 -2.54
CA VAL A 137 8.47 1.13 -3.90
C VAL A 137 7.98 -0.31 -4.06
N VAL A 138 8.74 -1.28 -3.53
CA VAL A 138 8.35 -2.70 -3.55
C VAL A 138 7.09 -2.92 -2.72
N ASP A 139 7.02 -2.34 -1.53
CA ASP A 139 5.84 -2.36 -0.66
C ASP A 139 4.59 -1.86 -1.39
N TRP A 140 4.69 -0.73 -2.11
CA TRP A 140 3.59 -0.15 -2.85
C TRP A 140 3.17 -1.00 -4.04
N LEU A 141 4.13 -1.60 -4.76
CA LEU A 141 3.84 -2.51 -5.87
C LEU A 141 3.13 -3.77 -5.37
N LEU A 142 3.55 -4.34 -4.25
CA LEU A 142 2.89 -5.50 -3.65
C LEU A 142 1.47 -5.17 -3.20
N ALA A 143 1.25 -3.97 -2.65
CA ALA A 143 -0.09 -3.51 -2.29
C ALA A 143 -0.97 -3.26 -3.52
N LEU A 144 -0.48 -2.58 -4.56
CA LEU A 144 -1.25 -2.27 -5.78
C LEU A 144 -1.60 -3.52 -6.59
N HIS A 145 -0.69 -4.49 -6.65
CA HIS A 145 -0.83 -5.71 -7.45
C HIS A 145 -1.07 -6.94 -6.56
N HIS A 146 -1.60 -6.72 -5.36
CA HIS A 146 -1.84 -7.79 -4.40
C HIS A 146 -2.69 -8.96 -4.96
N PRO A 147 -3.71 -8.75 -5.83
CA PRO A 147 -4.49 -9.87 -6.37
C PRO A 147 -3.67 -10.81 -7.27
N GLN A 148 -2.61 -10.31 -7.91
CA GLN A 148 -1.77 -11.07 -8.84
C GLN A 148 -0.47 -11.57 -8.20
N LEU A 149 0.05 -10.86 -7.20
CA LEU A 149 1.36 -11.16 -6.61
C LEU A 149 1.25 -11.94 -5.30
N LEU A 150 0.17 -11.76 -4.56
CA LEU A 150 -0.03 -12.36 -3.24
C LEU A 150 -1.27 -13.24 -3.32
N PHE A 151 -1.12 -14.53 -3.63
CA PHE A 151 -2.27 -15.45 -3.75
C PHE A 151 -2.77 -15.90 -2.38
N GLU A 152 -1.87 -16.50 -1.59
CA GLU A 152 -2.11 -16.93 -0.23
C GLU A 152 -1.15 -16.19 0.69
N ALA A 153 -1.67 -15.42 1.64
CA ALA A 153 -0.83 -14.72 2.59
C ALA A 153 -0.28 -15.71 3.61
N ALA A 154 1.03 -15.93 3.59
CA ALA A 154 1.73 -16.80 4.53
C ALA A 154 2.37 -16.02 5.69
N THR A 155 2.58 -14.72 5.48
CA THR A 155 3.25 -13.82 6.41
C THR A 155 2.38 -12.64 6.79
N ARG A 156 2.62 -12.08 7.97
CA ARG A 156 1.96 -10.83 8.38
C ARG A 156 2.24 -9.70 7.39
N TYR A 157 3.46 -9.62 6.87
CA TYR A 157 3.85 -8.64 5.86
C TYR A 157 2.94 -8.70 4.61
N GLU A 158 2.62 -9.90 4.10
CA GLU A 158 1.72 -10.04 2.96
C GLU A 158 0.28 -9.62 3.29
N VAL A 159 -0.19 -9.96 4.50
CA VAL A 159 -1.50 -9.48 4.99
C VAL A 159 -1.55 -7.96 5.01
N GLU A 160 -0.50 -7.30 5.52
CA GLU A 160 -0.41 -5.85 5.53
C GLU A 160 -0.51 -5.27 4.12
N ARG A 161 0.25 -5.81 3.16
CA ARG A 161 0.21 -5.31 1.77
C ARG A 161 -1.17 -5.51 1.13
N ILE A 162 -1.81 -6.66 1.36
CA ILE A 162 -3.16 -6.94 0.88
C ILE A 162 -4.18 -5.96 1.49
N VAL A 163 -4.16 -5.77 2.81
CA VAL A 163 -5.11 -4.89 3.51
C VAL A 163 -4.90 -3.43 3.08
N VAL A 164 -3.66 -2.98 2.90
CA VAL A 164 -3.35 -1.66 2.35
C VAL A 164 -3.90 -1.51 0.92
N GLY A 165 -3.73 -2.54 0.07
CA GLY A 165 -4.26 -2.55 -1.29
C GLY A 165 -5.79 -2.44 -1.35
N ILE A 166 -6.50 -3.25 -0.55
CA ILE A 166 -7.96 -3.17 -0.42
C ILE A 166 -8.40 -1.79 0.08
N THR A 167 -7.73 -1.29 1.12
CA THR A 167 -8.05 0.02 1.72
C THR A 167 -7.85 1.15 0.70
N SER A 168 -6.78 1.09 -0.09
CA SER A 168 -6.52 2.06 -1.16
C SER A 168 -7.60 2.04 -2.23
N PHE A 169 -8.05 0.85 -2.64
CA PHE A 169 -9.10 0.70 -3.62
C PHE A 169 -10.42 1.33 -3.16
N ILE A 170 -10.80 1.12 -1.89
CA ILE A 170 -12.10 1.57 -1.35
C ILE A 170 -12.08 3.06 -1.01
N SER A 171 -11.02 3.53 -0.33
CA SER A 171 -10.93 4.94 0.09
C SER A 171 -10.52 5.91 -1.03
N GLY A 172 -9.96 5.38 -2.12
CA GLY A 172 -9.32 6.16 -3.19
C GLY A 172 -7.98 6.80 -2.80
N VAL A 173 -7.53 6.62 -1.55
CA VAL A 173 -6.23 7.10 -1.04
C VAL A 173 -5.10 6.24 -1.62
N GLY A 174 -3.97 6.85 -2.00
CA GLY A 174 -2.83 6.11 -2.53
C GLY A 174 -2.22 5.14 -1.52
N VAL A 175 -1.68 4.01 -1.99
CA VAL A 175 -1.02 3.01 -1.11
C VAL A 175 0.19 3.60 -0.37
N GLU A 176 0.79 4.63 -0.94
CA GLU A 176 1.93 5.38 -0.41
C GLU A 176 1.56 6.32 0.74
N GLU A 177 0.28 6.65 0.88
CA GLU A 177 -0.25 7.56 1.91
C GLU A 177 -0.82 6.81 3.13
N ILE A 178 -1.20 5.54 2.94
CA ILE A 178 -1.86 4.71 3.97
C ILE A 178 -0.82 4.15 4.95
N LYS A 179 -1.03 4.42 6.24
CA LYS A 179 -0.26 3.86 7.35
C LYS A 179 -1.10 2.84 8.11
N LEU A 180 -0.44 1.85 8.71
CA LEU A 180 -1.13 0.86 9.55
C LEU A 180 -1.88 1.52 10.74
N THR A 181 -1.35 2.63 11.26
CA THR A 181 -1.97 3.38 12.35
C THR A 181 -3.12 4.28 11.92
N ASP A 182 -3.36 4.44 10.61
CA ASP A 182 -4.44 5.31 10.13
C ASP A 182 -5.80 4.70 10.49
N SER A 183 -6.69 5.57 10.96
CA SER A 183 -8.08 5.28 11.28
C SER A 183 -8.94 5.39 10.03
N PHE A 184 -9.80 4.39 9.78
CA PHE A 184 -10.67 4.38 8.59
C PHE A 184 -11.56 5.62 8.52
N THR A 185 -12.21 5.99 9.61
CA THR A 185 -13.13 7.14 9.64
C THR A 185 -12.40 8.48 9.71
N ARG A 186 -11.38 8.61 10.56
CA ARG A 186 -10.74 9.91 10.82
C ARG A 186 -9.68 10.29 9.80
N ASP A 187 -8.88 9.32 9.35
CA ASP A 187 -7.72 9.58 8.49
C ASP A 187 -8.02 9.27 7.02
N LEU A 188 -8.76 8.20 6.75
CA LEU A 188 -9.03 7.71 5.39
C LEU A 188 -10.42 8.12 4.86
N GLY A 189 -11.29 8.61 5.75
CA GLY A 189 -12.65 9.06 5.44
C GLY A 189 -13.55 7.96 4.87
N ILE A 190 -13.39 6.74 5.34
CA ILE A 190 -14.29 5.60 5.13
C ILE A 190 -15.32 5.67 6.27
N ASP A 191 -16.59 5.92 5.96
CA ASP A 191 -17.67 6.05 6.96
C ASP A 191 -18.59 4.83 7.06
#